data_AF-A0A9P9D105-F1
#
_entry.id   AF-A0A9P9D105-F1
#
_cell.length_a   1.000
_cell.length_b   1.000
_cell.length_c   1.000
_cell.angle_alpha   90.00
_cell.angle_beta   90.00
_cell.angle_gamma   90.00
#
_symmetry.space_group_name_H-M   'P 1'
#
loop_
_entity.id
_entity.type
_entity.pdbx_description
1 polymer ?
#
loop_
_entity_poly.entity_id
_entity_poly.type
_entity_poly.pdbx_seq_one_letter_code
_entity_poly.pdbx_strand_id
1 'polypeptide(L)'
;MAIGDKELSIAVPGLERDMIAYTPEQVAKMNSVVSFVNVMSYDLMNRRDNRTTHHTSVNATLACVNTYIARGFDAAKLNFGIPFYAKWFTTEQGVTCDHPIGCATEQLEAADGSDTGLSGAVTFESKNFDEAPQELTLTSNGSCGAGTTFTCGDAECCSQVGFW
;
A
#
# COMPACT_ATOMS: atom_id res chain seq x y z
N MET A 1 6.50 34.64 3.36
CA MET A 1 6.08 33.25 3.06
C MET A 1 5.16 32.79 4.19
N ALA A 2 4.02 32.16 3.90
CA ALA A 2 2.92 31.98 4.88
C ALA A 2 3.24 31.07 6.09
N ILE A 3 4.34 30.31 6.05
CA ILE A 3 4.70 29.31 7.07
C ILE A 3 5.94 29.68 7.92
N GLY A 4 6.54 30.86 7.71
CA GLY A 4 7.75 31.29 8.43
C GLY A 4 8.95 30.37 8.19
N ASP A 5 9.74 30.12 9.24
CA ASP A 5 10.97 29.29 9.20
C ASP A 5 10.71 27.80 9.44
N LYS A 6 9.49 27.33 9.18
CA LYS A 6 9.11 25.91 9.35
C LYS A 6 9.48 25.10 8.12
N GLU A 7 9.88 23.85 8.32
CA GLU A 7 10.01 22.89 7.22
C GLU A 7 8.64 22.49 6.69
N LEU A 8 8.56 22.33 5.36
CA LEU A 8 7.38 21.83 4.68
C LEU A 8 7.76 20.60 3.87
N SER A 9 7.09 19.48 4.11
CA SER A 9 7.23 18.28 3.30
C SER A 9 5.89 17.84 2.74
N ILE A 10 5.96 16.98 1.73
CA ILE A 10 4.79 16.35 1.11
C ILE A 10 5.03 14.85 0.98
N ALA A 11 3.97 14.06 1.11
CA ALA A 11 3.96 12.65 0.72
C ALA A 11 3.37 12.54 -0.69
N VAL A 12 4.02 11.80 -1.59
CA VAL A 12 3.64 11.72 -3.01
C VAL A 12 3.46 10.25 -3.44
N PRO A 13 2.54 9.96 -4.37
CA PRO A 13 2.19 8.58 -4.73
C PRO A 13 3.35 7.84 -5.41
N GLY A 14 3.40 6.52 -5.20
CA GLY A 14 4.42 5.65 -5.79
C GLY A 14 4.12 5.20 -7.23
N LEU A 15 2.83 5.07 -7.57
CA LEU A 15 2.37 4.58 -8.86
C LEU A 15 2.22 5.71 -9.87
N GLU A 16 2.80 5.56 -11.07
CA GLU A 16 2.77 6.59 -12.11
C GLU A 16 1.34 6.99 -12.52
N ARG A 17 0.41 6.01 -12.55
CA ARG A 17 -1.02 6.26 -12.83
C ARG A 17 -1.67 7.24 -11.83
N ASP A 18 -1.14 7.34 -10.62
CA ASP A 18 -1.63 8.24 -9.56
C ASP A 18 -0.83 9.57 -9.52
N MET A 19 0.21 9.72 -10.34
CA MET A 19 1.03 10.94 -10.42
C MET A 19 0.42 12.02 -11.33
N ILE A 20 -0.91 12.06 -11.50
CA ILE A 20 -1.63 12.90 -12.47
C ILE A 20 -1.37 14.40 -12.21
N ALA A 21 -1.28 14.79 -10.95
CA ALA A 21 -1.01 16.18 -10.54
C ALA A 21 0.47 16.57 -10.58
N TYR A 22 1.38 15.59 -10.74
CA TYR A 22 2.83 15.78 -10.66
C TYR A 22 3.43 15.88 -12.06
N THR A 23 2.92 16.81 -12.87
CA THR A 23 3.54 17.13 -14.16
C THR A 23 4.87 17.86 -13.95
N PRO A 24 5.78 17.92 -14.95
CA PRO A 24 7.05 18.63 -14.79
C PRO A 24 6.90 20.10 -14.34
N GLU A 25 5.89 20.80 -14.86
CA GLU A 25 5.59 22.18 -14.47
C GLU A 25 5.17 22.29 -12.99
N GLN A 26 4.32 21.39 -12.52
CA GLN A 26 3.84 21.41 -11.13
C GLN A 26 4.92 20.91 -10.17
N VAL A 27 5.71 19.91 -10.56
CA VAL A 27 6.85 19.44 -9.78
C VAL A 27 7.89 20.55 -9.60
N ALA A 28 8.19 21.34 -10.62
CA ALA A 28 9.09 22.48 -10.47
C ALA A 28 8.58 23.50 -9.44
N LYS A 29 7.26 23.82 -9.48
CA LYS A 29 6.61 24.70 -8.48
C LYS A 29 6.70 24.11 -7.08
N MET A 30 6.36 22.84 -6.90
CA MET A 30 6.46 22.13 -5.62
C MET A 30 7.90 22.08 -5.09
N ASN A 31 8.86 21.75 -5.95
CA ASN A 31 10.28 21.64 -5.57
C ASN A 31 10.83 22.97 -5.02
N SER A 32 10.34 24.10 -5.52
CA SER A 32 10.74 25.44 -5.03
C SER A 32 10.24 25.79 -3.62
N VAL A 33 9.21 25.08 -3.11
CA VAL A 33 8.56 25.43 -1.84
C VAL A 33 8.73 24.38 -0.75
N VAL A 34 8.91 23.10 -1.11
CA VAL A 34 9.09 22.02 -0.12
C VAL A 34 10.56 21.85 0.27
N SER A 35 10.79 21.56 1.55
CA SER A 35 12.09 21.21 2.12
C SER A 35 12.53 19.82 1.63
N PHE A 36 11.61 18.85 1.64
CA PHE A 36 11.84 17.48 1.16
C PHE A 36 10.51 16.80 0.79
N VAL A 37 10.60 15.66 0.11
CA VAL A 37 9.47 14.89 -0.41
C VAL A 37 9.61 13.45 0.06
N ASN A 38 8.57 12.92 0.69
CA ASN A 38 8.47 11.51 1.05
C ASN A 38 7.74 10.77 -0.07
N VAL A 39 8.47 10.02 -0.88
CA VAL A 39 7.91 9.20 -1.96
C VAL A 39 7.31 7.94 -1.34
N MET A 40 6.00 7.76 -1.45
CA MET A 40 5.29 6.57 -0.97
C MET A 40 5.51 5.41 -1.95
N SER A 41 6.76 4.96 -2.07
CA SER A 41 7.20 3.86 -2.96
C SER A 41 6.83 2.48 -2.44
N TYR A 42 5.60 2.36 -1.95
CA TYR A 42 4.93 1.19 -1.43
C TYR A 42 3.47 1.18 -1.93
N ASP A 43 2.76 0.07 -1.73
CA ASP A 43 1.45 -0.19 -2.35
C ASP A 43 1.47 -0.06 -3.89
N LEU A 44 2.64 -0.36 -4.48
CA LEU A 44 2.87 -0.45 -5.92
C LEU A 44 2.18 -1.66 -6.55
N MET A 45 1.68 -2.57 -5.70
CA MET A 45 0.56 -3.46 -5.98
C MET A 45 -0.55 -3.06 -5.04
N ASN A 46 -1.76 -2.88 -5.56
CA ASN A 46 -2.95 -2.65 -4.75
C ASN A 46 -4.16 -3.33 -5.36
N ARG A 47 -5.33 -3.12 -4.74
CA ARG A 47 -6.61 -3.74 -5.12
C ARG A 47 -7.10 -3.40 -6.54
N ARG A 48 -6.40 -2.53 -7.28
CA ARG A 48 -6.72 -2.22 -8.68
C ARG A 48 -5.90 -3.05 -9.67
N ASP A 49 -4.91 -3.79 -9.18
CA ASP A 49 -4.10 -4.68 -10.00
C ASP A 49 -4.79 -6.06 -10.09
N ASN A 50 -4.63 -6.73 -11.24
CA ASN A 50 -5.25 -8.04 -11.52
C ASN A 50 -4.24 -9.20 -11.59
N ARG A 51 -2.98 -8.91 -11.25
CA ARG A 51 -1.90 -9.88 -11.19
C ARG A 51 -1.00 -9.61 -10.00
N THR A 52 -0.54 -10.68 -9.35
CA THR A 52 0.37 -10.57 -8.21
C THR A 52 1.68 -9.92 -8.62
N THR A 53 2.19 -9.04 -7.77
CA THR A 53 3.52 -8.45 -7.86
C THR A 53 3.93 -7.97 -6.47
N HIS A 54 5.18 -7.55 -6.29
CA HIS A 54 5.67 -7.11 -4.99
C HIS A 54 5.32 -5.63 -4.76
N HIS A 55 4.56 -5.32 -3.69
CA HIS A 55 4.02 -3.97 -3.44
C HIS A 55 5.09 -2.89 -3.18
N THR A 56 6.35 -3.29 -2.97
CA THR A 56 7.50 -2.38 -2.78
C THR A 56 8.77 -2.92 -3.45
N SER A 57 8.67 -3.47 -4.67
CA SER A 57 9.83 -4.06 -5.35
C SER A 57 10.94 -3.03 -5.61
N VAL A 58 12.20 -3.45 -5.51
CA VAL A 58 13.37 -2.56 -5.77
C VAL A 58 13.26 -1.88 -7.14
N ASN A 59 12.89 -2.63 -8.19
CA ASN A 59 12.76 -2.09 -9.54
C ASN A 59 11.62 -1.07 -9.66
N ALA A 60 10.47 -1.34 -9.04
CA ALA A 60 9.34 -0.41 -9.09
C ALA A 60 9.60 0.86 -8.25
N THR A 61 10.24 0.73 -7.09
CA THR A 61 10.72 1.86 -6.29
C THR A 61 11.70 2.73 -7.07
N LEU A 62 12.67 2.11 -7.76
CA LEU A 62 13.63 2.83 -8.60
C LEU A 62 12.94 3.57 -9.74
N ALA A 63 12.00 2.93 -10.43
CA ALA A 63 11.22 3.55 -11.50
C ALA A 63 10.43 4.76 -10.97
N CYS A 64 9.74 4.61 -9.84
CA CYS A 64 9.00 5.67 -9.18
C CYS A 64 9.88 6.90 -8.85
N VAL A 65 11.01 6.69 -8.18
CA VAL A 65 11.93 7.78 -7.81
C VAL A 65 12.51 8.45 -9.05
N ASN A 66 12.92 7.67 -10.06
CA ASN A 66 13.44 8.21 -11.32
C ASN A 66 12.40 9.05 -12.06
N THR A 67 11.13 8.65 -12.02
CA THR A 67 10.03 9.43 -12.61
C THR A 67 9.92 10.81 -11.96
N TYR A 68 10.03 10.92 -10.64
CA TYR A 68 10.02 12.22 -9.95
C TYR A 68 11.26 13.08 -10.23
N ILE A 69 12.44 12.46 -10.30
CA ILE A 69 13.67 13.16 -10.70
C ILE A 69 13.52 13.70 -12.13
N ALA A 70 13.04 12.87 -13.07
CA ALA A 70 12.82 13.28 -14.46
C ALA A 70 11.77 14.40 -14.60
N ARG A 71 10.82 14.48 -13.66
CA ARG A 71 9.81 15.54 -13.60
C ARG A 71 10.32 16.81 -12.89
N GLY A 72 11.52 16.80 -12.29
CA GLY A 72 12.19 18.01 -11.83
C GLY A 72 12.29 18.20 -10.32
N PHE A 73 12.01 17.16 -9.52
CA PHE A 73 12.43 17.19 -8.11
C PHE A 73 13.95 16.99 -8.02
N ASP A 74 14.59 17.71 -7.10
CA ASP A 74 15.99 17.47 -6.79
C ASP A 74 16.14 16.11 -6.09
N ALA A 75 17.04 15.26 -6.57
CA ALA A 75 17.26 13.93 -5.99
C ALA A 75 17.59 14.00 -4.48
N ALA A 76 18.32 15.03 -4.05
CA ALA A 76 18.68 15.24 -2.65
C ALA A 76 17.48 15.58 -1.73
N LYS A 77 16.32 15.93 -2.30
CA LYS A 77 15.09 16.20 -1.55
C LYS A 77 14.18 14.98 -1.47
N LEU A 78 14.47 13.89 -2.17
CA LEU A 78 13.60 12.70 -2.23
C LEU A 78 13.99 11.67 -1.17
N ASN A 79 13.09 11.41 -0.24
CA ASN A 79 13.15 10.26 0.66
C ASN A 79 12.26 9.16 0.10
N PHE A 80 12.81 7.99 -0.24
CA PHE A 80 11.98 6.85 -0.65
C PHE A 80 11.41 6.14 0.57
N GLY A 81 10.15 5.74 0.48
CA GLY A 81 9.41 5.07 1.54
C GLY A 81 9.76 3.60 1.64
N ILE A 82 9.92 3.11 2.87
CA ILE A 82 10.10 1.69 3.20
C ILE A 82 8.90 1.25 4.05
N PRO A 83 8.01 0.39 3.53
CA PRO A 83 6.85 -0.06 4.29
C PRO A 83 7.26 -1.12 5.32
N PHE A 84 6.76 -0.98 6.56
CA PHE A 84 6.97 -1.96 7.64
C PHE A 84 5.72 -2.84 7.81
N TYR A 85 5.17 -3.28 6.68
CA TYR A 85 4.03 -4.18 6.58
C TYR A 85 4.13 -4.99 5.29
N ALA A 86 3.47 -6.14 5.26
CA ALA A 86 3.25 -6.94 4.07
C ALA A 86 1.85 -6.69 3.50
N LYS A 87 1.67 -6.91 2.20
CA LYS A 87 0.36 -6.94 1.53
C LYS A 87 0.03 -8.37 1.14
N TRP A 88 -1.25 -8.74 1.23
CA TRP A 88 -1.77 -10.01 0.74
C TRP A 88 -2.90 -9.76 -0.25
N PHE A 89 -3.11 -10.72 -1.16
CA PHE A 89 -4.08 -10.65 -2.25
C PHE A 89 -4.61 -12.04 -2.57
N THR A 90 -5.93 -12.19 -2.69
CA THR A 90 -6.56 -13.46 -3.09
C THR A 90 -6.28 -13.72 -4.57
N THR A 91 -5.67 -14.86 -4.85
CA THR A 91 -5.43 -15.35 -6.22
C THR A 91 -6.70 -15.94 -6.80
N GLU A 92 -6.87 -15.85 -8.13
CA GLU A 92 -8.06 -16.36 -8.82
C GLU A 92 -8.30 -17.86 -8.55
N GLN A 93 -9.56 -18.21 -8.28
CA GLN A 93 -9.95 -19.58 -7.94
C GLN A 93 -9.62 -20.56 -9.08
N GLY A 94 -9.02 -21.69 -8.72
CA GLY A 94 -8.66 -22.74 -9.69
C GLY A 94 -7.38 -22.46 -10.47
N VAL A 95 -6.72 -21.32 -10.25
CA VAL A 95 -5.38 -21.04 -10.78
C VAL A 95 -4.32 -21.62 -9.85
N THR A 96 -3.39 -22.39 -10.41
CA THR A 96 -2.17 -22.80 -9.70
C THR A 96 -1.11 -21.73 -9.92
N CYS A 97 -0.73 -21.01 -8.87
CA CYS A 97 0.38 -20.08 -8.91
C CYS A 97 1.70 -20.84 -8.64
N ASP A 98 2.51 -21.06 -9.68
CA ASP A 98 3.83 -21.71 -9.61
C ASP A 98 5.00 -20.71 -9.51
N HIS A 99 4.70 -19.42 -9.55
CA HIS A 99 5.65 -18.32 -9.47
C HIS A 99 5.23 -17.30 -8.40
N PRO A 100 6.19 -16.60 -7.76
CA PRO A 100 5.89 -15.65 -6.68
C PRO A 100 5.17 -14.37 -7.16
N ILE A 101 5.24 -14.05 -8.46
CA ILE A 101 4.58 -12.90 -9.08
C ILE A 101 3.96 -13.31 -10.42
N GLY A 102 2.99 -12.55 -10.90
CA GLY A 102 2.33 -12.70 -12.20
C GLY A 102 1.04 -13.53 -12.19
N CYS A 103 0.68 -14.12 -11.05
CA CYS A 103 -0.52 -14.94 -10.92
C CYS A 103 -1.78 -14.06 -10.98
N ALA A 104 -2.85 -14.54 -11.62
CA ALA A 104 -4.11 -13.82 -11.67
C ALA A 104 -4.70 -13.66 -10.27
N THR A 105 -5.28 -12.51 -9.98
CA THR A 105 -6.02 -12.25 -8.74
C THR A 105 -7.51 -12.30 -8.99
N GLU A 106 -8.27 -12.52 -7.92
CA GLU A 106 -9.71 -12.23 -7.93
C GLU A 106 -9.97 -10.73 -8.21
N GLN A 107 -11.24 -10.36 -8.36
CA GLN A 107 -11.62 -8.95 -8.38
C GLN A 107 -11.42 -8.34 -6.98
N LEU A 108 -10.37 -7.53 -6.81
CA LEU A 108 -9.98 -6.98 -5.50
C LEU A 108 -10.66 -5.63 -5.18
N GLU A 109 -11.09 -4.88 -6.18
CA GLU A 109 -11.90 -3.65 -6.08
C GLU A 109 -13.18 -3.84 -6.91
N ALA A 110 -14.34 -3.58 -6.30
CA ALA A 110 -15.62 -3.67 -7.00
C ALA A 110 -15.74 -2.54 -8.04
N ALA A 111 -16.64 -2.70 -9.01
CA ALA A 111 -16.81 -1.72 -10.09
C ALA A 111 -17.24 -0.32 -9.60
N ASP A 112 -17.86 -0.23 -8.41
CA ASP A 112 -18.23 1.02 -7.75
C ASP A 112 -17.11 1.61 -6.87
N GLY A 113 -15.94 0.97 -6.84
CA GLY A 113 -14.78 1.35 -6.05
C GLY A 113 -14.78 0.83 -4.61
N SER A 114 -15.81 0.08 -4.18
CA SER A 114 -15.84 -0.53 -2.84
C SER A 114 -14.79 -1.63 -2.68
N ASP A 115 -14.36 -1.85 -1.44
CA ASP A 115 -13.42 -2.92 -1.11
C ASP A 115 -14.16 -4.26 -1.09
N THR A 116 -13.56 -5.26 -1.72
CA THR A 116 -14.12 -6.61 -1.78
C THR A 116 -13.71 -7.47 -0.59
N GLY A 117 -12.76 -7.00 0.23
CA GLY A 117 -12.19 -7.77 1.32
C GLY A 117 -11.20 -8.86 0.86
N LEU A 118 -10.91 -8.95 -0.44
CA LEU A 118 -10.03 -9.97 -1.03
C LEU A 118 -8.56 -9.54 -1.09
N SER A 119 -8.20 -8.45 -0.43
CA SER A 119 -6.81 -8.03 -0.24
C SER A 119 -6.66 -7.26 1.05
N GLY A 120 -5.44 -7.20 1.59
CA GLY A 120 -5.21 -6.49 2.84
C GLY A 120 -3.75 -6.28 3.15
N ALA A 121 -3.46 -5.95 4.40
CA ALA A 121 -2.11 -5.71 4.91
C ALA A 121 -1.93 -6.40 6.26
N VAL A 122 -0.69 -6.80 6.55
CA VAL A 122 -0.29 -7.33 7.86
C VAL A 122 0.94 -6.55 8.32
N THR A 123 0.84 -5.89 9.46
CA THR A 123 1.94 -5.15 10.11
C THR A 123 2.79 -6.08 10.98
N PHE A 124 4.04 -5.71 11.24
CA PHE A 124 4.99 -6.57 11.95
C PHE A 124 5.05 -6.33 13.47
N GLU A 125 3.98 -5.83 14.07
CA GLU A 125 3.90 -5.63 15.51
C GLU A 125 3.56 -6.93 16.26
N SER A 126 4.04 -7.08 17.49
CA SER A 126 3.95 -8.33 18.25
C SER A 126 2.53 -8.90 18.33
N LYS A 127 1.53 -8.01 18.44
CA LYS A 127 0.12 -8.39 18.52
C LYS A 127 -0.38 -9.22 17.33
N ASN A 128 0.14 -8.95 16.12
CA ASN A 128 -0.24 -9.70 14.92
C ASN A 128 0.37 -11.11 14.87
N PHE A 129 1.29 -11.42 15.79
CA PHE A 129 1.96 -12.72 15.91
C PHE A 129 1.64 -13.45 17.21
N ASP A 130 0.74 -12.89 18.04
CA ASP A 130 0.27 -13.58 19.23
C ASP A 130 -0.54 -14.84 18.84
N GLU A 131 -0.81 -15.72 19.81
CA GLU A 131 -1.74 -16.83 19.57
C GLU A 131 -3.18 -16.29 19.47
N ALA A 132 -3.93 -16.79 18.49
CA ALA A 132 -5.34 -16.43 18.35
C ALA A 132 -6.13 -16.86 19.60
N PRO A 133 -7.05 -16.02 20.12
CA PRO A 133 -7.98 -16.41 21.17
C PRO A 133 -8.72 -17.69 20.78
N GLN A 134 -8.91 -18.61 21.74
CA GLN A 134 -9.59 -19.90 21.48
C GLN A 134 -11.07 -19.75 21.10
N GLU A 135 -11.70 -18.64 21.50
CA GLU A 135 -13.10 -18.34 21.20
C GLU A 135 -13.19 -17.01 20.45
N LEU A 136 -13.26 -17.11 19.12
CA LEU A 136 -13.56 -15.98 18.25
C LEU A 136 -15.02 -16.04 17.83
N THR A 137 -15.67 -14.87 17.82
CA THR A 137 -17.04 -14.70 17.33
C THR A 137 -17.04 -13.98 16.00
N LEU A 138 -18.01 -14.22 15.12
CA LEU A 138 -18.08 -13.49 13.85
C LEU A 138 -18.27 -11.99 14.14
N THR A 139 -17.48 -11.16 13.48
CA THR A 139 -17.60 -9.70 13.63
C THR A 139 -18.97 -9.18 13.21
N SER A 140 -19.51 -8.21 13.96
CA SER A 140 -20.76 -7.50 13.63
C SER A 140 -20.53 -6.15 12.95
N ASN A 141 -19.28 -5.70 12.89
CA ASN A 141 -18.91 -4.36 12.42
C ASN A 141 -17.67 -4.37 11.49
N GLY A 142 -17.22 -5.55 11.05
CA GLY A 142 -16.04 -5.70 10.19
C GLY A 142 -14.70 -5.60 10.92
N SER A 143 -14.69 -5.42 12.25
CA SER A 143 -13.47 -5.51 13.05
C SER A 143 -13.22 -6.95 13.46
N CYS A 144 -12.07 -7.51 13.09
CA CYS A 144 -11.62 -8.82 13.54
C CYS A 144 -10.10 -8.80 13.68
N GLY A 145 -9.50 -9.72 14.46
CA GLY A 145 -8.06 -9.80 14.70
C GLY A 145 -7.59 -9.25 16.05
N ALA A 146 -6.31 -8.87 16.17
CA ALA A 146 -5.64 -8.67 17.44
C ALA A 146 -6.20 -7.48 18.21
N GLY A 147 -6.36 -7.70 19.51
CA GLY A 147 -7.08 -6.78 20.38
C GLY A 147 -8.61 -6.88 20.28
N THR A 148 -9.15 -7.83 19.51
CA THR A 148 -10.58 -8.15 19.47
C THR A 148 -10.83 -9.64 19.78
N THR A 149 -12.08 -9.99 20.11
CA THR A 149 -12.55 -11.38 20.21
C THR A 149 -13.34 -11.79 18.96
N PHE A 150 -13.04 -11.13 17.82
CA PHE A 150 -13.78 -11.29 16.57
C PHE A 150 -12.92 -11.92 15.47
N THR A 151 -13.52 -12.82 14.69
CA THR A 151 -13.01 -13.32 13.40
C THR A 151 -13.80 -12.70 12.25
N CYS A 152 -13.18 -12.57 11.07
CA CYS A 152 -13.88 -12.18 9.84
C CYS A 152 -14.46 -13.39 9.08
N GLY A 153 -14.36 -14.60 9.67
CA GLY A 153 -14.87 -15.84 9.10
C GLY A 153 -13.99 -16.39 7.98
N ASP A 154 -14.40 -17.53 7.43
CA ASP A 154 -13.58 -18.34 6.49
C ASP A 154 -13.28 -17.67 5.14
N ALA A 155 -13.96 -16.56 4.82
CA ALA A 155 -13.87 -15.89 3.53
C ALA A 155 -12.79 -14.79 3.46
N GLU A 156 -12.29 -14.30 4.61
CA GLU A 156 -11.32 -13.20 4.66
C GLU A 156 -9.97 -13.72 5.19
N CYS A 157 -9.01 -13.94 4.29
CA CYS A 157 -7.74 -14.60 4.62
C CYS A 157 -6.90 -13.87 5.69
N CYS A 158 -6.99 -12.54 5.82
CA CYS A 158 -6.31 -11.82 6.90
C CYS A 158 -6.99 -10.50 7.26
N SER A 159 -7.23 -10.25 8.54
CA SER A 159 -7.57 -8.91 9.02
C SER A 159 -6.34 -8.01 9.12
N GLN A 160 -6.57 -6.69 8.98
CA GLN A 160 -5.55 -5.65 9.19
C GLN A 160 -4.95 -5.62 10.60
N VAL A 161 -5.56 -6.32 11.56
CA VAL A 161 -5.11 -6.36 12.95
C VAL A 161 -4.82 -7.77 13.46
N GLY A 162 -4.98 -8.84 12.66
CA GLY A 162 -4.45 -10.19 12.90
C GLY A 162 -5.14 -11.04 13.98
N PHE A 163 -5.97 -12.00 13.58
CA PHE A 163 -6.20 -13.33 14.19
C PHE A 163 -7.17 -14.07 13.26
N TRP A 164 -6.79 -15.31 12.96
CA TRP A 164 -7.33 -16.20 11.93
C TRP A 164 -8.70 -16.75 12.33
#